data_AF-W4KG45-F1
#
_entry.id   AF-W4KG45-F1
#
_cell.length_a   1.000
_cell.length_b   1.000
_cell.length_c   1.000
_cell.angle_alpha   90.00
_cell.angle_beta   90.00
_cell.angle_gamma   90.00
#
_symmetry.space_group_name_H-M   'P 1'
#
loop_
_entity.id
_entity.type
_entity.pdbx_description
1 polymer ?
#
loop_
_entity_poly.entity_id
_entity_poly.type
_entity_poly.pdbx_seq_one_letter_code
_entity_poly.pdbx_strand_id
1 'polypeptide(L)'
;MGQNQVSLLKQEITAHSHIYDDTGVLLSTGIVRSIRRRFDDVKKHALKCLNNCPIKVICHFFNCLWHFIDAYHGGLTRKVVEWAIHKQKSHHTVFQNMMISIKAVLN
;
A
#
# COMPACT_ATOMS: atom_id res chain seq x y z
N MET A 1 -21.60 8.64 -36.83
CA MET A 1 -20.81 7.50 -37.36
C MET A 1 -19.47 7.40 -36.62
N GLY A 2 -19.49 7.10 -35.30
CA GLY A 2 -18.28 7.17 -34.47
C GLY A 2 -18.24 6.23 -33.25
N GLN A 3 -19.22 5.34 -33.11
CA GLN A 3 -19.26 4.37 -32.00
C GLN A 3 -18.52 3.06 -32.29
N ASN A 4 -18.20 2.77 -33.57
CA ASN A 4 -17.54 1.52 -33.95
C ASN A 4 -16.04 1.48 -33.59
N GLN A 5 -15.35 2.62 -33.60
CA GLN A 5 -13.92 2.63 -33.28
C GLN A 5 -13.67 2.45 -31.78
N VAL A 6 -14.55 2.99 -30.92
CA VAL A 6 -14.45 2.84 -29.46
C VAL A 6 -14.85 1.43 -29.01
N SER A 7 -15.81 0.78 -29.67
CA SER A 7 -16.17 -0.61 -29.38
C SER A 7 -15.10 -1.58 -29.85
N LEU A 8 -14.48 -1.34 -31.02
CA LEU A 8 -13.34 -2.11 -31.52
C LEU A 8 -12.10 -1.96 -30.61
N LEU A 9 -11.75 -0.74 -30.20
CA LEU A 9 -10.67 -0.51 -29.24
C LEU A 9 -10.94 -1.17 -27.88
N LYS A 10 -12.19 -1.16 -27.39
CA LYS A 10 -12.55 -1.88 -26.16
C LYS A 10 -12.42 -3.40 -26.32
N GLN A 11 -12.78 -3.95 -27.48
CA GLN A 11 -12.59 -5.37 -27.78
C GLN A 11 -11.11 -5.74 -27.92
N GLU A 12 -10.30 -4.91 -28.57
CA GLU A 12 -8.84 -5.10 -28.67
C GLU A 12 -8.15 -4.98 -27.31
N ILE A 13 -8.49 -3.99 -26.49
CA ILE A 13 -7.96 -3.85 -25.11
C ILE A 13 -8.40 -5.03 -24.23
N THR A 14 -9.59 -5.58 -24.46
CA THR A 14 -10.08 -6.78 -23.75
C THR A 14 -9.38 -8.05 -24.22
N ALA A 15 -9.04 -8.16 -25.51
CA ALA A 15 -8.34 -9.29 -26.10
C ALA A 15 -6.83 -9.27 -25.82
N HIS A 16 -6.22 -8.08 -25.75
CA HIS A 16 -4.80 -7.86 -25.43
C HIS A 16 -4.53 -7.61 -23.95
N SER A 17 -5.47 -7.95 -23.04
CA SER A 17 -5.21 -8.00 -21.60
C SER A 17 -4.31 -9.19 -21.23
N HIS A 18 -3.15 -9.24 -21.85
CA HIS A 18 -1.99 -9.98 -21.40
C HIS A 18 -1.37 -9.16 -20.28
N ILE A 19 -1.85 -9.42 -19.05
CA ILE A 19 -1.23 -8.85 -17.85
C ILE A 19 0.08 -9.62 -17.67
N TYR A 20 1.16 -9.02 -18.14
CA TYR A 20 2.50 -9.38 -17.75
C TYR A 20 2.64 -9.13 -16.24
N ASP A 21 3.24 -10.07 -15.52
CA ASP A 21 3.73 -9.77 -14.17
C ASP A 21 4.91 -8.79 -14.22
N ASP A 22 5.38 -8.30 -13.07
CA ASP A 22 6.54 -7.39 -12.97
C ASP A 22 7.84 -7.99 -13.55
N THR A 23 7.81 -9.26 -13.98
CA THR A 23 8.90 -10.00 -14.64
C THR A 23 8.71 -10.22 -16.15
N GLY A 24 7.63 -9.72 -16.75
CA GLY A 24 7.41 -9.80 -18.19
C GLY A 24 6.94 -11.16 -18.70
N VAL A 25 6.34 -12.01 -17.85
CA VAL A 25 5.82 -13.33 -18.26
C VAL A 25 4.35 -13.25 -18.65
N LEU A 26 3.98 -13.85 -19.80
CA LEU A 26 2.60 -14.00 -20.25
C LEU A 26 1.82 -14.94 -19.31
N LEU A 27 1.04 -14.38 -18.38
CA LEU A 27 0.16 -15.16 -17.55
C LEU A 27 -1.02 -15.68 -18.39
N SER A 28 -1.20 -17.01 -18.43
CA SER A 28 -2.36 -17.61 -19.07
C SER A 28 -3.65 -17.07 -18.45
N THR A 29 -4.72 -16.95 -19.25
CA THR A 29 -6.02 -16.44 -18.79
C THR A 29 -6.57 -17.22 -17.58
N GLY A 30 -6.19 -18.49 -17.43
CA GLY A 30 -6.50 -19.32 -16.27
C GLY A 30 -5.76 -18.88 -15.00
N ILE A 31 -4.47 -18.56 -15.11
CA ILE A 31 -3.64 -18.09 -13.99
C ILE A 31 -4.09 -16.70 -13.52
N VAL A 32 -4.30 -15.76 -14.44
CA VAL A 32 -4.81 -14.41 -14.13
C VAL A 32 -6.17 -14.51 -13.42
N ARG A 33 -7.07 -15.38 -13.90
CA ARG A 33 -8.38 -15.59 -13.29
C ARG A 33 -8.27 -16.18 -11.88
N SER A 34 -7.33 -17.09 -11.65
CA SER A 34 -7.06 -17.70 -10.34
C SER A 34 -6.49 -16.68 -9.34
N ILE A 35 -5.50 -15.89 -9.77
CA ILE A 35 -4.91 -14.82 -8.94
C ILE A 35 -5.97 -13.79 -8.56
N ARG A 36 -6.78 -13.35 -9.52
CA ARG A 36 -7.88 -12.41 -9.26
C ARG A 36 -8.86 -12.94 -8.22
N ARG A 37 -9.29 -14.21 -8.33
CA ARG A 37 -10.18 -14.83 -7.35
C ARG A 37 -9.57 -14.82 -5.95
N ARG A 38 -8.29 -15.21 -5.83
CA ARG A 38 -7.59 -15.18 -4.53
C ARG A 38 -7.51 -13.77 -3.96
N PHE A 39 -7.23 -12.77 -4.78
CA PHE A 39 -7.24 -11.37 -4.34
C PHE A 39 -8.62 -10.92 -3.89
N ASP A 40 -9.67 -11.28 -4.61
CA ASP A 40 -11.04 -10.94 -4.24
C ASP A 40 -11.46 -11.61 -2.92
N ASP A 41 -11.04 -12.87 -2.70
CA ASP A 41 -11.26 -13.59 -1.45
C ASP A 41 -10.50 -12.95 -0.29
N VAL A 42 -9.23 -12.56 -0.51
CA VAL A 42 -8.44 -11.81 0.47
C VAL A 42 -9.09 -10.48 0.81
N LYS A 43 -9.58 -9.72 -0.18
CA LYS A 43 -10.31 -8.46 0.05
C LYS A 43 -11.57 -8.67 0.88
N LYS A 44 -12.38 -9.68 0.55
CA LYS A 44 -13.57 -10.03 1.32
C LYS A 44 -13.23 -10.41 2.76
N HIS A 45 -12.15 -11.17 2.94
CA HIS A 45 -11.70 -11.59 4.27
C HIS A 45 -11.21 -10.39 5.09
N ALA A 46 -10.39 -9.51 4.50
CA ALA A 46 -9.93 -8.29 5.14
C ALA A 46 -11.10 -7.39 5.56
N LEU A 47 -12.11 -7.23 4.68
CA LEU A 47 -13.31 -6.47 5.00
C LEU A 47 -14.09 -7.08 6.17
N LYS A 48 -14.22 -8.40 6.21
CA LYS A 48 -14.87 -9.11 7.33
C LYS A 48 -14.12 -8.87 8.65
N CYS A 49 -12.78 -8.93 8.62
CA CYS A 49 -11.95 -8.64 9.79
C CYS A 49 -12.10 -7.18 10.26
N LEU A 50 -12.13 -6.22 9.34
CA LEU A 50 -12.34 -4.81 9.66
C LEU A 50 -13.73 -4.55 10.25
N ASN A 51 -14.78 -5.14 9.68
CA ASN A 51 -16.15 -4.99 10.19
C ASN A 51 -16.35 -5.61 11.58
N ASN A 52 -15.60 -6.67 11.90
CA ASN A 52 -15.61 -7.30 13.23
C ASN A 52 -14.73 -6.56 14.24
N CYS A 53 -13.89 -5.62 13.79
CA CYS A 53 -12.97 -4.91 14.66
C CYS A 53 -13.71 -3.78 15.41
N PRO A 54 -13.57 -3.68 16.74
CA PRO A 54 -14.15 -2.56 17.48
C PRO A 54 -13.62 -1.23 16.97
N ILE A 55 -14.50 -0.23 16.82
CA ILE A 55 -14.13 1.09 16.27
C ILE A 55 -12.95 1.74 17.01
N LYS A 56 -12.85 1.53 18.33
CA LYS A 56 -11.74 2.03 19.15
C LYS A 56 -10.38 1.49 18.71
N VAL A 57 -10.33 0.22 18.28
CA VAL A 57 -9.09 -0.42 17.79
C VAL A 57 -8.70 0.15 16.44
N ILE A 58 -9.66 0.38 15.54
CA ILE A 58 -9.43 1.02 14.25
C ILE A 58 -8.89 2.44 14.46
N CYS A 59 -9.54 3.24 15.32
CA CYS A 59 -9.07 4.58 15.66
C CYS A 59 -7.67 4.57 16.27
N HIS A 60 -7.38 3.65 17.19
CA HIS A 60 -6.05 3.51 17.78
C HIS A 60 -5.00 3.17 16.72
N PHE A 61 -5.30 2.26 15.79
CA PHE A 61 -4.40 1.91 14.70
C PHE A 61 -4.06 3.12 13.82
N PHE A 62 -5.04 3.90 13.36
CA PHE A 62 -4.79 5.10 12.56
C PHE A 62 -4.03 6.19 13.35
N ASN A 63 -4.34 6.33 14.64
CA ASN A 63 -3.61 7.20 15.56
C ASN A 63 -2.19 6.72 15.88
N CYS A 64 -1.84 5.47 15.58
CA CYS A 64 -0.46 5.02 15.59
C CYS A 64 0.18 5.14 14.21
N LEU A 65 -0.60 4.95 13.14
CA LEU A 65 -0.12 4.93 11.76
C LEU A 65 0.36 6.31 11.29
N TRP A 66 -0.27 7.40 11.74
CA TRP A 66 0.19 8.75 11.37
C TRP A 66 1.64 9.01 11.76
N HIS A 67 2.14 8.40 12.85
CA HIS A 67 3.56 8.50 13.24
C HIS A 67 4.49 7.90 12.19
N PHE A 68 4.09 6.79 11.59
CA PHE A 68 4.87 6.20 10.50
C PHE A 68 4.82 7.09 9.26
N ILE A 69 3.64 7.61 8.90
CA ILE A 69 3.46 8.48 7.73
C ILE A 69 4.28 9.76 7.86
N ASP A 70 4.26 10.41 9.03
CA ASP A 70 5.02 11.62 9.31
C ASP A 70 6.54 11.37 9.18
N ALA A 71 7.02 10.27 9.75
CA ALA A 71 8.43 9.87 9.65
C ALA A 71 8.85 9.54 8.19
N TYR A 72 7.98 8.90 7.41
CA TYR A 72 8.21 8.67 5.98
C TYR A 72 8.23 9.98 5.18
N HIS A 73 7.32 10.92 5.47
CA HIS A 73 7.34 12.25 4.86
C HIS A 73 8.63 13.03 5.19
N GLY A 74 9.23 12.77 6.36
CA GLY A 74 10.56 13.27 6.73
C GLY A 74 11.73 12.66 5.95
N GLY A 75 11.48 11.68 5.06
CA GLY A 75 12.49 11.00 4.25
C GLY A 75 13.30 9.96 5.01
N LEU A 76 12.77 9.45 6.13
CA LEU A 76 13.43 8.41 6.92
C LEU A 76 13.15 7.02 6.33
N THR A 77 14.17 6.18 6.26
CA THR A 77 14.03 4.79 5.81
C THR A 77 13.34 3.95 6.89
N ARG A 78 12.59 2.92 6.50
CA ARG A 78 11.81 2.05 7.41
C ARG A 78 12.55 1.62 8.69
N LYS A 79 13.80 1.16 8.57
CA LYS A 79 14.63 0.71 9.72
C LYS A 79 14.92 1.83 10.71
N VAL A 80 15.06 3.06 10.22
CA VAL A 80 15.37 4.26 11.01
C VAL A 80 14.13 4.73 11.73
N VAL A 81 12.97 4.67 11.06
CA VAL A 81 11.66 5.00 11.65
C VAL A 81 11.31 4.04 12.78
N GLU A 82 11.45 2.72 12.55
CA GLU A 82 11.22 1.70 13.58
C GLU A 82 12.13 1.93 14.81
N TRP A 83 13.41 2.24 14.59
CA TRP A 83 14.34 2.54 15.68
C TRP A 83 14.01 3.84 16.43
N ALA A 84 13.70 4.93 15.70
CA ALA A 84 13.39 6.24 16.27
C ALA A 84 12.13 6.19 17.14
N ILE A 85 11.07 5.52 16.67
CA ILE A 85 9.82 5.33 17.42
C ILE A 85 10.07 4.49 18.68
N HIS A 86 10.91 3.45 18.59
CA HIS A 86 11.23 2.61 19.75
C HIS A 86 12.02 3.35 20.85
N LYS A 87 12.85 4.31 20.44
CA LYS A 87 13.72 5.09 21.32
C LYS A 87 13.03 6.34 21.86
N GLN A 88 12.13 6.94 21.10
CA GLN A 88 11.39 8.14 21.48
C GLN A 88 10.09 7.78 22.20
N LYS A 89 10.21 7.34 23.47
CA LYS A 89 9.07 7.02 24.35
C LYS A 89 8.37 8.24 24.99
N SER A 90 8.70 9.47 24.60
CA SER A 90 8.18 10.70 25.22
C SER A 90 7.67 11.72 24.19
N HIS A 91 6.46 12.23 24.44
CA HIS A 91 5.70 13.29 23.73
C HIS A 91 5.87 13.36 22.20
N HIS A 92 5.17 12.44 21.52
CA HIS A 92 4.34 12.55 20.31
C HIS A 92 4.76 13.41 19.09
N THR A 93 6.00 13.89 18.97
CA THR A 93 6.49 14.52 17.75
C THR A 93 8.00 14.31 17.62
N VAL A 94 8.45 13.72 16.51
CA VAL A 94 9.88 13.71 16.17
C VAL A 94 10.24 15.16 15.85
N PHE A 95 10.91 15.86 16.77
CA PHE A 95 11.30 17.24 16.56
C PHE A 95 12.16 17.32 15.29
N GLN A 96 11.92 18.31 14.43
CA GLN A 96 12.69 18.48 13.19
C GLN A 96 14.20 18.50 13.43
N ASN A 97 14.65 19.06 14.56
CA ASN A 97 16.06 19.05 14.96
C ASN A 97 16.60 17.63 15.25
N MET A 98 15.78 16.76 15.84
CA MET A 98 16.10 15.35 16.03
C MET A 98 16.13 14.61 14.70
N MET A 99 15.21 14.93 13.79
CA MET A 99 15.16 14.38 12.44
C MET A 99 16.39 14.75 11.62
N ILE A 100 16.84 16.01 11.70
CA ILE A 100 18.08 16.50 11.08
C ILE A 100 19.30 15.79 11.69
N SER A 101 19.35 15.63 13.01
CA SER A 101 20.46 14.95 13.70
C SER A 101 20.55 13.47 13.34
N ILE A 102 19.42 12.77 13.26
CA ILE A 102 19.35 11.36 12.83
C ILE A 102 19.79 11.22 11.37
N LYS A 103 19.32 12.11 10.49
CA LYS A 103 19.70 12.12 9.08
C LYS A 103 21.19 12.39 8.86
N ALA A 104 21.80 13.24 9.69
CA ALA A 104 23.23 13.53 9.65
C ALA A 104 24.12 12.36 10.11
N VAL A 105 23.62 11.48 10.99
CA VAL A 105 24.36 10.29 11.46
C VAL A 105 24.24 9.10 10.49
N LEU A 106 23.19 9.07 9.68
CA LEU A 106 22.87 7.95 8.78
C LEU A 106 23.29 8.18 7.32
N ASN A 107 23.67 9.41 6.98
CA ASN A 107 24.27 9.77 5.68
C ASN A 107 25.79 9.60 5.71
#